data_AF-A0AA88VP31-F1
#
_entry.id   AF-A0AA88VP31-F1
#
_cell.length_a   1.000
_cell.length_b   1.000
_cell.length_c   1.000
_cell.angle_alpha   90.00
_cell.angle_beta   90.00
_cell.angle_gamma   90.00
#
_symmetry.space_group_name_H-M   'P 1'
#
loop_
_entity.id
_entity.type
_entity.pdbx_description
1 polymer ?
#
loop_
_entity_poly.entity_id
_entity_poly.type
_entity_poly.pdbx_seq_one_letter_code
_entity_poly.pdbx_strand_id
1 'polypeptide(L)'
;MNEQGINCIYPCDFIPFTRRPLLLVIDSDVSKAFKALKVLILYRNQAICGAEKGEPVALLLSPSPFSTIPGAGDSSRHPSRSLFTSFLSAPLQAFLLLLGFSSSDIEMDTFNKAEKLLSQSLDQFGSTLATSDTLDAVWAQALSDPFLRRLILRFIFCRAVLTLYAPTFNKKESHPECIPCLPEAVQPSTVLCQMAVLQVASTFGATNRFVLSEGIMLPEGNRI
;
A
#
# COMPACT_ATOMS: atom_id res chain seq x y z
N MET A 1 -5.86 -32.45 -23.34
CA MET A 1 -6.34 -31.57 -22.27
C MET A 1 -5.48 -31.87 -21.05
N ASN A 2 -4.44 -31.06 -20.82
CA ASN A 2 -3.59 -31.23 -19.65
C ASN A 2 -4.19 -30.36 -18.55
N GLU A 3 -4.99 -30.95 -17.66
CA GLU A 3 -5.27 -30.37 -16.36
C GLU A 3 -3.99 -30.48 -15.52
N GLN A 4 -3.02 -29.62 -15.79
CA GLN A 4 -2.04 -29.26 -14.77
C GLN A 4 -2.86 -28.66 -13.63
N GLY A 5 -3.07 -29.44 -12.57
CA GLY A 5 -3.73 -28.97 -11.37
C GLY A 5 -3.10 -27.65 -10.97
N ILE A 6 -3.88 -26.58 -11.04
CA ILE A 6 -3.37 -25.24 -10.78
C ILE A 6 -3.06 -25.25 -9.28
N ASN A 7 -1.77 -25.21 -8.92
CA ASN A 7 -1.29 -25.12 -7.53
C ASN A 7 -1.65 -23.74 -6.95
N CYS A 8 -2.93 -23.46 -6.83
CA CYS A 8 -3.48 -22.23 -6.29
C CYS A 8 -3.50 -22.30 -4.77
N ILE A 9 -3.14 -21.20 -4.13
CA ILE A 9 -3.37 -20.98 -2.71
C ILE A 9 -4.74 -20.31 -2.58
N TYR A 10 -5.62 -20.89 -1.77
CA TYR A 10 -6.96 -20.38 -1.49
C TYR A 10 -7.00 -19.73 -0.10
N PRO A 11 -7.98 -18.83 0.15
CA PRO A 11 -8.13 -18.20 1.47
C PRO A 11 -8.28 -19.23 2.59
N CYS A 12 -8.97 -20.35 2.36
CA CYS A 12 -9.15 -21.41 3.36
C CYS A 12 -7.83 -22.06 3.82
N ASP A 13 -6.81 -22.07 2.98
CA ASP A 13 -5.53 -22.72 3.26
C ASP A 13 -4.77 -22.00 4.39
N PHE A 14 -5.11 -20.73 4.64
CA PHE A 14 -4.51 -19.95 5.72
C PHE A 14 -5.18 -20.19 7.08
N ILE A 15 -6.39 -20.77 7.13
CA ILE A 15 -7.14 -20.95 8.37
C ILE A 15 -6.34 -21.68 9.46
N PRO A 16 -5.62 -22.78 9.18
CA PRO A 16 -4.81 -23.46 10.20
C PRO A 16 -3.74 -22.56 10.85
N PHE A 17 -3.25 -21.55 10.14
CA PHE A 17 -2.20 -20.62 10.56
C PHE A 17 -2.72 -19.41 11.35
N THR A 18 -4.04 -19.18 11.36
CA THR A 18 -4.68 -18.09 12.11
C THR A 18 -4.78 -18.33 13.61
N ARG A 19 -4.08 -19.32 14.17
CA ARG A 19 -3.98 -19.52 15.64
C ARG A 19 -3.07 -18.51 16.32
N ARG A 20 -2.33 -17.73 15.54
CA ARG A 20 -1.47 -16.65 15.98
C ARG A 20 -1.70 -15.42 15.09
N PRO A 21 -1.38 -14.21 15.58
CA PRO A 21 -1.41 -13.00 14.79
C PRO A 21 -0.62 -13.18 13.49
N LEU A 22 -1.22 -12.80 12.38
CA LEU A 22 -0.67 -13.00 11.05
C LEU A 22 -0.94 -11.75 10.20
N LEU A 23 0.09 -11.28 9.51
CA LEU A 23 -0.01 -10.26 8.47
C LEU A 23 0.29 -10.92 7.12
N LEU A 24 -0.64 -10.84 6.17
CA LEU A 24 -0.50 -11.35 4.83
C LEU A 24 -0.44 -10.21 3.82
N VAL A 25 0.54 -10.27 2.92
CA VAL A 25 0.61 -9.44 1.72
C VAL A 25 0.19 -10.32 0.55
N ILE A 26 -0.93 -10.00 -0.07
CA ILE A 26 -1.45 -10.73 -1.23
C ILE A 26 -1.24 -9.88 -2.48
N ASP A 27 -0.18 -10.20 -3.21
CA ASP A 27 0.18 -9.55 -4.45
C ASP A 27 -0.18 -10.45 -5.64
N SER A 28 -1.42 -10.33 -6.10
CA SER A 28 -2.01 -11.20 -7.11
C SER A 28 -3.21 -10.53 -7.76
N ASP A 29 -3.53 -10.92 -8.99
CA ASP A 29 -4.68 -10.40 -9.72
C ASP A 29 -6.02 -10.68 -9.03
N VAL A 30 -6.06 -11.76 -8.24
CA VAL A 30 -7.22 -12.19 -7.45
C VAL A 30 -7.05 -11.89 -5.96
N SER A 31 -6.20 -10.92 -5.59
CA SER A 31 -5.92 -10.57 -4.19
C SER A 31 -7.20 -10.34 -3.38
N LYS A 32 -8.21 -9.71 -3.99
CA LYS A 32 -9.50 -9.40 -3.35
C LYS A 32 -10.31 -10.64 -2.96
N ALA A 33 -10.04 -11.82 -3.51
CA ALA A 33 -10.64 -13.07 -3.05
C ALA A 33 -10.25 -13.41 -1.60
N PHE A 34 -9.07 -12.95 -1.14
CA PHE A 34 -8.59 -13.20 0.22
C PHE A 34 -9.33 -12.42 1.30
N LYS A 35 -10.21 -11.48 0.93
CA LYS A 35 -11.16 -10.89 1.88
C LYS A 35 -12.05 -11.95 2.54
N ALA A 36 -12.31 -13.06 1.85
CA ALA A 36 -13.04 -14.21 2.39
C ALA A 36 -12.39 -14.81 3.65
N LEU A 37 -11.08 -14.64 3.85
CA LEU A 37 -10.40 -15.15 5.04
C LEU A 37 -10.97 -14.54 6.34
N LYS A 38 -11.34 -13.25 6.33
CA LYS A 38 -12.02 -12.61 7.47
C LYS A 38 -13.31 -13.35 7.84
N VAL A 39 -14.11 -13.68 6.83
CA VAL A 39 -15.39 -14.39 7.01
C VAL A 39 -15.16 -15.81 7.54
N LEU A 40 -14.19 -16.53 6.98
CA LEU A 40 -13.86 -17.89 7.40
C LEU A 40 -13.34 -17.96 8.85
N ILE A 41 -12.53 -16.99 9.29
CA ILE A 41 -12.08 -16.88 10.68
C ILE A 41 -13.28 -16.65 11.61
N LEU A 42 -14.21 -15.75 11.24
CA LEU A 42 -15.42 -15.49 12.04
C LEU A 42 -16.29 -16.74 12.18
N TYR A 43 -16.53 -17.48 11.09
CA TYR A 43 -17.28 -18.74 11.15
C TYR A 43 -16.59 -19.78 12.04
N ARG A 44 -15.27 -19.97 11.90
CA ARG A 44 -14.51 -20.87 12.78
C ARG A 44 -14.65 -20.47 14.25
N ASN A 45 -14.57 -19.17 14.53
CA ASN A 45 -14.67 -18.61 15.88
C ASN A 45 -16.06 -18.75 16.51
N GLN A 46 -17.10 -18.95 15.70
CA GLN A 46 -18.44 -19.28 16.17
C GLN A 46 -18.61 -20.78 16.44
N ALA A 47 -17.94 -21.63 15.64
CA ALA A 47 -18.03 -23.09 15.75
C ALA A 47 -17.15 -23.69 16.86
N ILE A 48 -16.12 -22.99 17.31
CA ILE A 48 -15.12 -23.51 18.26
C ILE A 48 -15.06 -22.62 19.50
N CYS A 49 -15.16 -23.21 20.69
CA CYS A 49 -14.99 -22.54 21.97
C CYS A 49 -13.56 -22.73 22.52
N GLY A 50 -13.01 -21.71 23.19
CA GLY A 50 -11.73 -21.82 23.91
C GLY A 50 -10.48 -21.45 23.09
N ALA A 51 -9.32 -22.01 23.48
CA ALA A 51 -7.99 -21.63 22.97
C ALA A 51 -7.73 -21.98 21.49
N GLU A 52 -8.69 -22.64 20.82
CA GLU A 52 -8.62 -22.97 19.40
C GLU A 52 -9.30 -21.93 18.48
N LYS A 53 -9.81 -20.84 19.07
CA LYS A 53 -10.33 -19.67 18.36
C LYS A 53 -9.21 -19.03 17.54
N GLY A 54 -9.49 -18.68 16.29
CA GLY A 54 -8.59 -17.96 15.41
C GLY A 54 -8.43 -16.49 15.82
N GLU A 55 -7.21 -16.00 15.74
CA GLU A 55 -6.86 -14.58 15.85
C GLU A 55 -7.24 -13.84 14.56
N PRO A 56 -7.64 -12.56 14.66
CA PRO A 56 -7.89 -11.74 13.50
C PRO A 56 -6.58 -11.50 12.70
N VAL A 57 -6.72 -11.43 11.38
CA VAL A 57 -5.60 -11.35 10.43
C VAL A 57 -5.53 -9.96 9.79
N ALA A 58 -4.31 -9.43 9.65
CA ALA A 58 -4.04 -8.25 8.84
C ALA A 58 -3.79 -8.67 7.38
N LEU A 59 -4.51 -8.07 6.44
CA LEU A 59 -4.35 -8.29 5.02
C LEU A 59 -3.95 -6.98 4.34
N LEU A 60 -2.93 -7.03 3.50
CA LEU A 60 -2.57 -6.00 2.54
C LEU A 60 -2.79 -6.61 1.14
N LEU A 61 -3.70 -6.03 0.37
CA LEU A 61 -4.17 -6.57 -0.90
C LEU A 61 -3.71 -5.65 -2.03
N SER A 62 -3.03 -6.21 -3.04
CA SER A 62 -2.65 -5.48 -4.23
C SER A 62 -3.88 -4.95 -4.99
N PRO A 63 -3.73 -3.88 -5.77
CA PRO A 63 -4.68 -3.51 -6.81
C PRO A 63 -5.01 -4.68 -7.73
N SER A 64 -6.20 -4.68 -8.31
CA SER A 64 -6.46 -5.54 -9.47
C SER A 64 -5.65 -5.03 -10.66
N PRO A 65 -5.06 -5.92 -11.50
CA PRO A 65 -4.25 -5.53 -12.63
C PRO A 65 -5.03 -4.64 -13.58
N PHE A 66 -4.34 -3.64 -14.11
CA PHE A 66 -4.86 -2.87 -15.23
C PHE A 66 -4.66 -3.66 -16.52
N SER A 67 -5.72 -3.72 -17.33
CA SER A 67 -5.54 -3.77 -18.77
C SER A 67 -4.93 -2.42 -19.18
N THR A 68 -3.62 -2.42 -19.43
CA THR A 68 -2.83 -1.36 -20.10
C THR A 68 -2.72 0.01 -19.41
N ILE A 69 -1.49 0.35 -19.00
CA ILE A 69 -1.05 1.75 -18.89
C ILE A 69 -0.82 2.22 -20.34
N PRO A 70 -1.56 3.23 -20.85
CA PRO A 70 -1.29 3.77 -22.17
C PRO A 70 0.09 4.43 -22.18
N GLY A 71 1.01 3.93 -23.01
CA GLY A 71 2.37 4.47 -23.15
C GLY A 71 3.50 3.55 -22.66
N ALA A 72 3.19 2.40 -22.06
CA ALA A 72 4.18 1.33 -21.87
C ALA A 72 4.38 0.60 -23.20
N GLY A 73 5.20 1.17 -24.09
CA GLY A 73 5.71 0.46 -25.26
C GLY A 73 6.39 -0.85 -24.83
N ASP A 74 6.25 -1.88 -25.65
CA ASP A 74 6.80 -3.24 -25.52
C ASP A 74 8.00 -3.34 -24.54
N SER A 75 7.72 -3.57 -23.26
CA SER A 75 8.74 -3.89 -22.27
C SER A 75 8.54 -5.32 -21.80
N SER A 76 8.81 -6.24 -22.73
CA SER A 76 9.04 -7.66 -22.44
C SER A 76 10.42 -7.92 -21.79
N ARG A 77 11.10 -6.88 -21.28
CA ARG A 77 12.52 -6.94 -20.87
C ARG A 77 12.81 -6.54 -19.43
N HIS A 78 11.80 -6.32 -18.59
CA HIS A 78 12.00 -6.35 -17.14
C HIS A 78 11.15 -7.47 -16.55
N PRO A 79 11.68 -8.31 -15.63
CA PRO A 79 10.82 -9.19 -14.87
C PRO A 79 9.74 -8.32 -14.26
N SER A 80 8.48 -8.65 -14.53
CA SER A 80 7.30 -7.88 -14.15
C SER A 80 7.16 -7.85 -12.62
N ARG A 81 8.03 -7.10 -11.96
CA ARG A 81 8.00 -6.92 -10.52
C ARG A 81 6.78 -6.07 -10.23
N SER A 82 5.83 -6.64 -9.50
CA SER A 82 4.62 -5.93 -9.12
C SER A 82 4.97 -4.58 -8.49
N LEU A 83 4.31 -3.52 -8.97
CA LEU A 83 4.44 -2.18 -8.40
C LEU A 83 4.08 -2.20 -6.91
N PHE A 84 3.11 -3.02 -6.51
CA PHE A 84 2.68 -3.15 -5.12
C PHE A 84 3.83 -3.64 -4.22
N THR A 85 4.41 -4.81 -4.53
CA THR A 85 5.60 -5.31 -3.79
C THR A 85 6.78 -4.34 -3.87
N SER A 86 6.96 -3.65 -5.00
CA SER A 86 8.01 -2.64 -5.15
C SER A 86 7.81 -1.49 -4.15
N PHE A 87 6.60 -0.97 -3.98
CA PHE A 87 6.32 0.08 -2.99
C PHE A 87 6.57 -0.37 -1.55
N LEU A 88 6.21 -1.61 -1.23
CA LEU A 88 6.39 -2.19 0.11
C LEU A 88 7.87 -2.40 0.47
N SER A 89 8.73 -2.62 -0.53
CA SER A 89 10.16 -2.86 -0.34
C SER A 89 11.02 -1.59 -0.51
N ALA A 90 10.74 -0.79 -1.53
CA ALA A 90 11.51 0.37 -1.96
C ALA A 90 10.57 1.48 -2.50
N PRO A 91 9.88 2.22 -1.61
CA PRO A 91 8.76 3.10 -1.98
C PRO A 91 9.14 4.25 -2.92
N LEU A 92 10.32 4.85 -2.76
CA LEU A 92 10.76 5.94 -3.63
C LEU A 92 11.09 5.42 -5.04
N GLN A 93 11.79 4.29 -5.14
CA GLN A 93 12.09 3.68 -6.44
C GLN A 93 10.82 3.22 -7.16
N ALA A 94 9.84 2.68 -6.43
CA ALA A 94 8.54 2.32 -7.00
C ALA A 94 7.76 3.55 -7.48
N PHE A 95 7.83 4.65 -6.73
CA PHE A 95 7.25 5.94 -7.12
C PHE A 95 7.86 6.47 -8.42
N LEU A 96 9.19 6.45 -8.54
CA LEU A 96 9.89 6.87 -9.74
C LEU A 96 9.57 5.99 -10.96
N LEU A 97 9.53 4.68 -10.75
CA LEU A 97 9.14 3.71 -11.79
C LEU A 97 7.71 3.96 -12.28
N LEU A 98 6.76 4.24 -11.37
CA LEU A 98 5.38 4.58 -11.71
C LEU A 98 5.31 5.84 -12.60
N LEU A 99 6.17 6.82 -12.34
CA LEU A 99 6.23 8.07 -13.08
C LEU A 99 7.01 7.96 -14.41
N GLY A 100 7.70 6.85 -14.65
CA GLY A 100 8.47 6.60 -15.86
C GLY A 100 9.88 7.18 -15.85
N PHE A 101 10.43 7.53 -14.67
CA PHE A 101 11.82 7.94 -14.55
C PHE A 101 12.76 6.74 -14.51
N SER A 102 13.91 6.83 -15.18
CA SER A 102 15.00 5.86 -15.01
C SER A 102 15.94 6.30 -13.89
N SER A 103 16.59 5.34 -13.21
CA SER A 103 17.52 5.64 -12.11
C SER A 103 18.73 6.48 -12.55
N SER A 104 19.06 6.52 -13.84
CA SER A 104 20.14 7.35 -14.38
C SER A 104 19.74 8.81 -14.59
N ASP A 105 18.44 9.13 -14.61
CA ASP A 105 17.94 10.48 -14.92
C ASP A 105 17.90 11.40 -13.69
N ILE A 106 18.20 10.87 -12.51
CA ILE A 106 17.95 11.54 -11.24
C ILE A 106 19.27 11.81 -10.52
N GLU A 107 19.54 13.09 -10.30
CA GLU A 107 20.65 13.52 -9.47
C GLU A 107 20.53 12.97 -8.05
N MET A 108 21.64 12.48 -7.51
CA MET A 108 21.69 11.87 -6.18
C MET A 108 21.18 12.79 -5.06
N ASP A 109 21.43 14.10 -5.16
CA ASP A 109 20.93 15.08 -4.18
C ASP A 109 19.41 15.21 -4.22
N THR A 110 18.82 15.18 -5.42
CA THR A 110 17.36 15.18 -5.61
C THR A 110 16.75 13.89 -5.05
N PHE A 111 17.40 12.75 -5.30
CA PHE A 111 16.99 11.46 -4.74
C PHE A 111 17.01 11.47 -3.20
N ASN A 112 18.14 11.88 -2.60
CA ASN A 112 18.31 11.96 -1.14
C ASN A 112 17.31 12.92 -0.49
N LYS A 113 17.03 14.05 -1.14
CA LYS A 113 16.01 15.01 -0.69
C LYS A 113 14.62 14.36 -0.66
N ALA A 114 14.23 13.66 -1.72
CA ALA A 114 12.96 12.96 -1.79
C ALA A 114 12.86 11.83 -0.76
N GLU A 115 13.95 11.10 -0.52
CA GLU A 115 14.01 10.03 0.49
C GLU A 115 13.82 10.59 1.90
N LYS A 116 14.40 11.76 2.20
CA LYS A 116 14.19 12.47 3.47
C LYS A 116 12.74 12.91 3.65
N LEU A 117 12.12 13.50 2.63
CA LEU A 117 10.71 13.93 2.67
C LEU A 117 9.77 12.73 2.86
N LEU A 118 10.04 11.64 2.15
CA LEU A 118 9.29 10.39 2.31
C LEU A 118 9.45 9.83 3.73
N SER A 119 10.67 9.79 4.25
CA SER A 119 10.93 9.31 5.62
C SER A 119 10.16 10.14 6.67
N GLN A 120 10.18 11.47 6.55
CA GLN A 120 9.39 12.36 7.40
C GLN A 120 7.89 12.10 7.32
N SER A 121 7.37 11.85 6.10
CA SER A 121 5.96 11.51 5.89
C SER A 121 5.59 10.17 6.54
N LEU A 122 6.46 9.15 6.42
CA LEU A 122 6.24 7.85 7.06
C LEU A 122 6.25 7.96 8.60
N ASP A 123 7.10 8.80 9.17
CA ASP A 123 7.12 9.07 10.62
C ASP A 123 5.84 9.77 11.09
N GLN A 124 5.31 10.71 10.29
CA GLN A 124 4.02 11.35 10.57
C GLN A 124 2.86 10.36 10.49
N PHE A 125 2.84 9.45 9.51
CA PHE A 125 1.85 8.36 9.46
C PHE A 125 1.94 7.49 10.72
N GLY A 126 3.15 7.13 11.15
CA GLY A 126 3.37 6.33 12.35
C GLY A 126 2.88 7.03 13.63
N SER A 127 3.11 8.34 13.73
CA SER A 127 2.64 9.16 14.86
C SER A 127 1.12 9.31 14.87
N THR A 128 0.52 9.47 13.68
CA THR A 128 -0.93 9.55 13.50
C THR A 128 -1.61 8.24 13.90
N LEU A 129 -1.06 7.09 13.51
CA LEU A 129 -1.57 5.79 13.92
C LEU A 129 -1.41 5.55 15.42
N ALA A 130 -0.28 5.94 16.01
CA ALA A 130 0.00 5.74 17.43
C ALA A 130 -0.93 6.54 18.35
N THR A 131 -1.51 7.63 17.86
CA THR A 131 -2.45 8.50 18.59
C THR A 131 -3.92 8.24 18.24
N SER A 132 -4.18 7.29 17.34
CA SER A 132 -5.53 6.95 16.87
C SER A 132 -6.25 6.06 17.88
N ASP A 133 -7.43 6.49 18.31
CA ASP A 133 -8.37 5.74 19.17
C ASP A 133 -9.14 4.65 18.42
N THR A 134 -9.30 4.81 17.10
CA THR A 134 -10.01 3.87 16.21
C THR A 134 -9.12 2.79 15.59
N LEU A 135 -7.88 2.65 16.04
CA LEU A 135 -6.95 1.67 15.49
C LEU A 135 -7.32 0.25 15.94
N ASP A 136 -7.58 -0.64 14.97
CA ASP A 136 -7.85 -2.05 15.24
C ASP A 136 -6.66 -2.71 15.96
N ALA A 137 -6.95 -3.59 16.92
CA ALA A 137 -5.95 -4.29 17.73
C ALA A 137 -4.93 -5.07 16.88
N VAL A 138 -5.34 -5.63 15.73
CA VAL A 138 -4.42 -6.32 14.80
C VAL A 138 -3.35 -5.36 14.29
N TRP A 139 -3.74 -4.14 13.92
CA TRP A 139 -2.80 -3.13 13.45
C TRP A 139 -1.93 -2.63 14.59
N ALA A 140 -2.50 -2.40 15.78
CA ALA A 140 -1.73 -2.00 16.96
C ALA A 140 -0.64 -3.03 17.30
N GLN A 141 -0.97 -4.32 17.23
CA GLN A 141 0.00 -5.39 17.44
C GLN A 141 1.06 -5.43 16.33
N ALA A 142 0.67 -5.35 15.06
CA ALA A 142 1.62 -5.36 13.95
C ALA A 142 2.57 -4.15 13.97
N LEU A 143 2.08 -2.97 14.37
CA LEU A 143 2.89 -1.75 14.47
C LEU A 143 3.91 -1.77 15.62
N SER A 144 3.78 -2.71 16.57
CA SER A 144 4.78 -2.93 17.62
C SER A 144 6.06 -3.60 17.11
N ASP A 145 5.97 -4.34 16.00
CA ASP A 145 7.13 -4.92 15.32
C ASP A 145 7.75 -3.89 14.35
N PRO A 146 9.05 -3.57 14.45
CA PRO A 146 9.67 -2.54 13.59
C PRO A 146 9.62 -2.84 12.09
N PHE A 147 9.68 -4.12 11.70
CA PHE A 147 9.64 -4.53 10.30
C PHE A 147 8.22 -4.41 9.74
N LEU A 148 7.23 -4.95 10.43
CA LEU A 148 5.82 -4.84 10.05
C LEU A 148 5.35 -3.39 10.09
N ARG A 149 5.80 -2.60 11.08
CA ARG A 149 5.55 -1.15 11.14
C ARG A 149 6.03 -0.48 9.87
N ARG A 150 7.30 -0.69 9.48
CA ARG A 150 7.85 -0.13 8.24
C ARG A 150 7.03 -0.55 7.02
N LEU A 151 6.62 -1.81 6.95
CA LEU A 151 5.81 -2.35 5.86
C LEU A 151 4.43 -1.67 5.77
N ILE A 152 3.74 -1.49 6.89
CA ILE A 152 2.42 -0.84 6.97
C ILE A 152 2.50 0.64 6.58
N LEU A 153 3.52 1.36 7.05
CA LEU A 153 3.69 2.77 6.69
C LEU A 153 3.96 2.95 5.19
N ARG A 154 4.78 2.05 4.60
CA ARG A 154 4.99 2.01 3.15
C ARG A 154 3.72 1.65 2.37
N PHE A 155 2.88 0.77 2.92
CA PHE A 155 1.57 0.47 2.35
C PHE A 155 0.67 1.72 2.33
N ILE A 156 0.65 2.52 3.39
CA ILE A 156 -0.14 3.77 3.43
C ILE A 156 0.32 4.72 2.32
N PHE A 157 1.62 4.90 2.17
CA PHE A 157 2.18 5.69 1.06
C PHE A 157 1.80 5.12 -0.31
N CYS A 158 1.98 3.81 -0.51
CA CYS A 158 1.58 3.11 -1.75
C CYS A 158 0.12 3.35 -2.10
N ARG A 159 -0.78 3.19 -1.12
CA ARG A 159 -2.22 3.38 -1.28
C ARG A 159 -2.54 4.82 -1.64
N ALA A 160 -1.91 5.80 -0.99
CA ALA A 160 -2.08 7.21 -1.33
C ALA A 160 -1.63 7.50 -2.77
N VAL A 161 -0.43 7.09 -3.14
CA VAL A 161 0.14 7.30 -4.49
C VAL A 161 -0.76 6.71 -5.56
N LEU A 162 -1.15 5.43 -5.45
CA LEU A 162 -1.94 4.75 -6.48
C LEU A 162 -3.39 5.26 -6.56
N THR A 163 -3.94 5.74 -5.45
CA THR A 163 -5.30 6.34 -5.43
C THR A 163 -5.32 7.72 -6.08
N LEU A 164 -4.28 8.53 -5.84
CA LEU A 164 -4.20 9.91 -6.31
C LEU A 164 -3.61 10.02 -7.73
N TYR A 165 -3.00 8.96 -8.25
CA TYR A 165 -2.37 8.95 -9.56
C TYR A 165 -3.41 9.19 -10.68
N ALA A 166 -3.21 10.23 -11.49
CA ALA A 166 -4.23 10.72 -12.43
C ALA A 166 -4.75 9.65 -13.42
N PRO A 167 -3.92 8.77 -14.00
CA PRO A 167 -4.39 7.69 -14.88
C PRO A 167 -5.33 6.66 -14.21
N THR A 168 -5.30 6.59 -12.87
CA THR A 168 -5.99 5.59 -12.07
C THR A 168 -7.00 6.20 -11.10
N PHE A 169 -7.06 7.53 -11.04
CA PHE A 169 -7.98 8.27 -10.20
C PHE A 169 -9.44 7.84 -10.43
N ASN A 170 -10.19 7.66 -9.34
CA ASN A 170 -11.57 7.15 -9.31
C ASN A 170 -11.79 5.69 -9.78
N LYS A 171 -10.74 4.95 -10.16
CA LYS A 171 -10.86 3.51 -10.49
C LYS A 171 -10.67 2.68 -9.24
N LYS A 172 -11.73 2.41 -8.49
CA LYS A 172 -11.66 1.68 -7.20
C LYS A 172 -10.97 0.32 -7.32
N GLU A 173 -11.06 -0.33 -8.47
CA GLU A 173 -10.37 -1.59 -8.76
C GLU A 173 -8.85 -1.48 -8.61
N SER A 174 -8.30 -0.29 -8.79
CA SER A 174 -6.87 0.00 -8.78
C SER A 174 -6.27 0.43 -7.46
N HIS A 175 -7.08 0.50 -6.41
CA HIS A 175 -6.60 0.95 -5.12
C HIS A 175 -6.15 -0.27 -4.31
N PRO A 176 -4.96 -0.23 -3.69
CA PRO A 176 -4.60 -1.20 -2.68
C PRO A 176 -5.59 -1.16 -1.52
N GLU A 177 -5.96 -2.33 -1.02
CA GLU A 177 -6.92 -2.46 0.08
C GLU A 177 -6.27 -3.15 1.29
N CYS A 178 -6.82 -2.91 2.48
CA CYS A 178 -6.40 -3.61 3.67
C CYS A 178 -7.59 -4.07 4.50
N ILE A 179 -7.39 -5.16 5.24
CA ILE A 179 -8.36 -5.68 6.21
C ILE A 179 -7.63 -5.96 7.52
N PRO A 180 -8.13 -5.50 8.67
CA PRO A 180 -9.20 -4.51 8.84
C PRO A 180 -8.87 -3.17 8.17
N CYS A 181 -9.86 -2.29 7.98
CA CYS A 181 -9.58 -0.96 7.44
C CYS A 181 -8.67 -0.17 8.40
N LEU A 182 -7.70 0.57 7.85
CA LEU A 182 -6.91 1.52 8.64
C LEU A 182 -7.75 2.75 9.01
N PRO A 183 -7.40 3.48 10.09
CA PRO A 183 -8.12 4.67 10.53
C PRO A 183 -8.32 5.72 9.44
N GLU A 184 -9.40 6.51 9.55
CA GLU A 184 -9.72 7.58 8.60
C GLU A 184 -8.60 8.62 8.47
N ALA A 185 -7.85 8.84 9.56
CA ALA A 185 -6.73 9.77 9.62
C ALA A 185 -5.58 9.47 8.64
N VAL A 186 -5.50 8.25 8.08
CA VAL A 186 -4.51 7.84 7.08
C VAL A 186 -5.14 7.41 5.75
N GLN A 187 -6.35 7.91 5.45
CA GLN A 187 -7.00 7.71 4.15
C GLN A 187 -6.30 8.53 3.07
N PRO A 188 -6.29 8.07 1.80
CA PRO A 188 -5.68 8.81 0.69
C PRO A 188 -6.19 10.23 0.51
N SER A 189 -7.44 10.50 0.89
CA SER A 189 -8.08 11.82 0.79
C SER A 189 -7.65 12.81 1.89
N THR A 190 -6.93 12.36 2.92
CA THR A 190 -6.49 13.26 4.01
C THR A 190 -5.38 14.19 3.54
N VAL A 191 -5.33 15.40 4.11
CA VAL A 191 -4.24 16.36 3.86
C VAL A 191 -2.87 15.71 4.12
N LEU A 192 -2.75 14.91 5.18
CA LEU A 192 -1.53 14.18 5.53
C LEU A 192 -1.02 13.30 4.38
N CYS A 193 -1.87 12.43 3.83
CA CYS A 193 -1.51 11.55 2.72
C CYS A 193 -1.25 12.31 1.42
N GLN A 194 -2.08 13.31 1.12
CA GLN A 194 -1.97 14.11 -0.10
C GLN A 194 -0.69 14.98 -0.09
N MET A 195 -0.34 15.58 1.04
CA MET A 195 0.89 16.35 1.20
C MET A 195 2.13 15.46 1.08
N ALA A 196 2.11 14.24 1.63
CA ALA A 196 3.22 13.29 1.45
C ALA A 196 3.49 12.99 -0.03
N VAL A 197 2.43 12.75 -0.80
CA VAL A 197 2.54 12.52 -2.26
C VAL A 197 2.99 13.80 -2.97
N LEU A 198 2.40 14.95 -2.65
CA LEU A 198 2.74 16.23 -3.28
C LEU A 198 4.20 16.63 -3.05
N GLN A 199 4.71 16.48 -1.82
CA GLN A 199 6.09 16.81 -1.48
C GLN A 199 7.09 15.96 -2.27
N VAL A 200 6.87 14.64 -2.34
CA VAL A 200 7.72 13.75 -3.14
C VAL A 200 7.55 13.99 -4.64
N ALA A 201 6.34 14.25 -5.13
CA ALA A 201 6.13 14.57 -6.56
C ALA A 201 6.81 15.88 -6.97
N SER A 202 6.83 16.87 -6.07
CA SER A 202 7.40 18.19 -6.34
C SER A 202 8.91 18.18 -6.53
N THR A 203 9.63 17.25 -5.87
CA THR A 203 11.08 17.11 -6.08
C THR A 203 11.43 16.65 -7.50
N PHE A 204 10.48 16.04 -8.21
CA PHE A 204 10.65 15.55 -9.57
C PHE A 204 9.85 16.32 -10.62
N GLY A 205 9.24 17.47 -10.25
CA GLY A 205 8.41 18.26 -11.16
C GLY A 205 7.17 17.51 -11.70
N ALA A 206 6.69 16.49 -10.97
CA ALA A 206 5.66 15.56 -11.43
C ALA A 206 4.32 15.73 -10.70
N THR A 207 4.08 16.89 -10.08
CA THR A 207 2.85 17.15 -9.30
C THR A 207 1.58 17.04 -10.15
N ASN A 208 1.65 17.42 -11.43
CA ASN A 208 0.57 17.30 -12.41
C ASN A 208 0.15 15.86 -12.74
N ARG A 209 0.89 14.85 -12.26
CA ARG A 209 0.56 13.43 -12.40
C ARG A 209 -0.40 12.94 -11.33
N PHE A 210 -0.74 13.78 -10.35
CA PHE A 210 -1.61 13.44 -9.23
C PHE A 210 -2.80 14.39 -9.15
N VAL A 211 -3.97 13.85 -8.79
CA VAL A 211 -5.20 14.61 -8.56
C VAL A 211 -5.35 14.81 -7.06
N LEU A 212 -5.26 16.07 -6.61
CA LEU A 212 -5.34 16.45 -5.20
C LEU A 212 -6.61 17.27 -4.93
N SER A 213 -7.05 17.28 -3.68
CA SER A 213 -8.17 18.11 -3.22
C SER A 213 -7.82 19.61 -3.23
N GLU A 214 -8.85 20.44 -3.41
CA GLU A 214 -8.72 21.90 -3.44
C GLU A 214 -8.14 22.42 -2.11
N GLY A 215 -7.17 23.35 -2.18
CA GLY A 215 -6.48 23.92 -1.02
C GLY A 215 -5.20 23.20 -0.58
N ILE A 216 -4.83 22.09 -1.21
CA ILE A 216 -3.58 21.39 -0.91
C ILE A 216 -2.46 21.96 -1.79
N MET A 217 -1.71 22.89 -1.22
CA MET A 217 -0.56 23.54 -1.86
C MET A 217 0.67 23.38 -0.97
N LEU A 218 1.85 23.32 -1.59
CA LEU A 218 3.09 23.44 -0.83
C LEU A 218 3.12 24.83 -0.16
N PRO A 219 3.53 24.94 1.10
CA PRO A 219 3.76 26.24 1.71
C PRO A 219 4.75 27.00 0.83
N GLU A 220 4.37 28.21 0.38
CA GLU A 220 5.26 29.08 -0.38
C GLU A 220 6.51 29.30 0.46
N GLY A 221 7.63 28.70 0.04
CA GLY A 221 8.91 28.99 0.65
C GLY A 221 9.19 30.47 0.41
N ASN A 222 9.37 31.24 1.49
CA ASN A 222 9.90 32.60 1.42
C ASN A 222 11.07 32.61 0.45
N ARG A 223 10.85 33.16 -0.75
CA ARG A 223 11.92 33.60 -1.63
C ARG A 223 12.58 34.76 -0.89
N ILE A 224 13.74 34.49 -0.31
CA ILE A 224 14.69 35.54 0.06
C ILE A 224 15.32 36.03 -1.24
#